data_AF-A0A0R2F6J8-F1
#
_entry.id   AF-A0A0R2F6J8-F1
#
_cell.length_a   1.000
_cell.length_b   1.000
_cell.length_c   1.000
_cell.angle_alpha   90.00
_cell.angle_beta   90.00
_cell.angle_gamma   90.00
#
_symmetry.space_group_name_H-M   'P 1'
#
loop_
_entity.id
_entity.type
_entity.pdbx_description
1 polymer ?
#
loop_
_entity_poly.entity_id
_entity_poly.type
_entity_poly.pdbx_seq_one_letter_code
_entity_poly.pdbx_strand_id
1 'polypeptide(L)'
;MIRIMTKTIIIYNQPAQKLTNQDPTTGPVDLSSIGLSPTADLTALVSPDTFALVYDGHQWHSQTYMAWEALRINEALSVTRGHYSPETQAILTQFVASMDIKYQGQKSWVELLNELGTAIDALN
;
A
#
# COMPACT_ATOMS: atom_id res chain seq x y z
N MET A 1 -32.76 10.97 -0.19
CA MET A 1 -31.67 11.39 -1.10
C MET A 1 -30.43 10.60 -0.70
N ILE A 2 -30.08 9.55 -1.46
CA ILE A 2 -28.84 8.81 -1.21
C ILE A 2 -27.72 9.69 -1.75
N ARG A 3 -26.91 10.24 -0.85
CA ARG A 3 -25.69 10.95 -1.23
C ARG A 3 -24.71 9.87 -1.70
N ILE A 4 -24.48 9.77 -3.01
CA ILE A 4 -23.37 8.94 -3.52
C ILE A 4 -22.11 9.62 -2.99
N MET A 5 -21.52 9.06 -1.93
CA MET A 5 -20.16 9.43 -1.57
C MET A 5 -19.27 8.88 -2.67
N THR A 6 -18.74 9.76 -3.51
CA THR A 6 -17.67 9.41 -4.45
C THR A 6 -16.48 8.92 -3.63
N LYS A 7 -16.35 7.61 -3.48
CA LYS A 7 -15.26 7.00 -2.73
C LYS A 7 -14.17 6.71 -3.73
N THR A 8 -13.25 7.67 -3.89
CA THR A 8 -11.99 7.39 -4.57
C THR A 8 -11.29 6.27 -3.80
N ILE A 9 -11.00 5.16 -4.47
CA ILE A 9 -10.25 4.04 -3.91
C ILE A 9 -8.91 3.90 -4.64
N ILE A 10 -7.96 3.27 -3.98
CA ILE A 10 -6.68 2.94 -4.59
C ILE A 10 -6.91 1.79 -5.58
N ILE A 11 -6.41 1.91 -6.79
CA ILE A 11 -6.34 0.83 -7.77
C ILE A 11 -4.86 0.54 -8.01
N TYR A 12 -4.44 -0.68 -7.72
CA TYR A 12 -3.03 -1.04 -7.63
C TYR A 12 -2.70 -2.25 -8.52
N ASN A 13 -1.75 -2.06 -9.43
CA ASN A 13 -1.13 -3.14 -10.19
C ASN A 13 0.10 -3.63 -9.41
N GLN A 14 -0.07 -4.72 -8.65
CA GLN A 14 0.95 -5.24 -7.75
C GLN A 14 2.23 -5.68 -8.47
N PRO A 15 2.19 -6.46 -9.57
CA PRO A 15 3.39 -6.80 -10.33
C PRO A 15 4.20 -5.60 -10.82
N ALA A 16 3.52 -4.53 -11.26
CA ALA A 16 4.19 -3.33 -11.78
C ALA A 16 4.56 -2.31 -10.68
N GLN A 17 4.14 -2.52 -9.44
CA GLN A 17 4.27 -1.55 -8.34
C GLN A 17 3.74 -0.14 -8.71
N LYS A 18 2.62 -0.09 -9.46
CA LYS A 18 2.00 1.17 -9.89
C LYS A 18 0.57 1.29 -9.36
N LEU A 19 0.21 2.47 -8.88
CA LEU A 19 -1.13 2.76 -8.37
C LEU A 19 -1.73 4.02 -8.98
N THR A 20 -3.06 4.08 -8.97
CA THR A 20 -3.87 5.24 -9.32
C THR A 20 -5.02 5.34 -8.32
N ASN A 21 -5.56 6.55 -8.14
CA ASN A 21 -6.73 6.78 -7.30
C ASN A 21 -7.91 7.15 -8.19
N GLN A 22 -8.96 6.33 -8.21
CA GLN A 22 -10.12 6.54 -9.07
C GLN A 22 -11.41 6.13 -8.36
N ASP A 23 -12.55 6.58 -8.88
CA ASP A 23 -13.87 6.16 -8.43
C ASP A 23 -14.48 5.14 -9.42
N PRO A 24 -14.28 3.83 -9.20
CA PRO A 24 -14.83 2.79 -10.07
C PRO A 24 -16.36 2.66 -9.99
N THR A 25 -17.04 3.36 -9.09
CA THR A 25 -18.51 3.32 -9.02
C THR A 25 -19.18 4.22 -10.07
N THR A 26 -18.39 5.04 -10.76
CA THR A 26 -18.86 5.98 -11.79
C THR A 26 -18.81 5.39 -13.21
N GLY A 27 -18.29 4.17 -13.36
CA GLY A 27 -18.14 3.46 -14.64
C GLY A 27 -16.77 2.82 -14.81
N PRO A 28 -16.44 2.35 -16.02
CA PRO A 28 -15.13 1.78 -16.32
C PRO A 28 -13.99 2.76 -16.01
N VAL A 29 -12.92 2.23 -15.43
CA VAL A 29 -11.73 3.00 -15.02
C VAL A 29 -10.60 2.86 -16.03
N ASP A 30 -9.81 3.92 -16.19
CA ASP A 30 -8.62 3.90 -17.06
C ASP A 30 -7.41 3.34 -16.31
N LEU A 31 -6.93 2.17 -16.72
CA LEU A 31 -5.81 1.49 -16.08
C LEU A 31 -4.48 1.62 -16.83
N SER A 32 -4.45 2.41 -17.91
CA SER A 32 -3.24 2.59 -18.74
C SER A 32 -2.08 3.20 -17.93
N SER A 33 -2.38 4.14 -17.03
CA SER A 33 -1.40 4.78 -16.14
C SER A 33 -0.66 3.80 -15.23
N ILE A 34 -1.32 2.69 -14.88
CA ILE A 34 -0.75 1.60 -14.06
C ILE A 34 -0.28 0.41 -14.89
N GLY A 35 -0.24 0.53 -16.23
CA GLY A 35 0.32 -0.48 -17.13
C GLY A 35 -0.58 -1.70 -17.35
N LEU A 36 -1.90 -1.57 -17.16
CA LEU A 36 -2.87 -2.60 -17.49
C LEU A 36 -3.70 -2.19 -18.72
N SER A 37 -4.55 -3.11 -19.19
CA SER A 37 -5.49 -2.86 -20.29
C SER A 37 -6.31 -1.59 -20.01
N PRO A 38 -6.48 -0.71 -21.01
CA PRO A 38 -6.91 0.67 -20.79
C PRO A 38 -8.28 0.84 -20.14
N THR A 39 -9.20 -0.14 -20.19
CA THR A 39 -10.50 -0.01 -19.53
C THR A 39 -10.94 -1.32 -18.90
N ALA A 40 -11.28 -1.29 -17.60
CA ALA A 40 -11.90 -2.39 -16.88
C ALA A 40 -13.12 -1.91 -16.09
N ASP A 41 -14.18 -2.72 -16.07
CA ASP A 41 -15.29 -2.53 -15.13
C ASP A 41 -14.94 -3.24 -13.82
N LEU A 42 -14.68 -2.44 -12.78
CA LEU A 42 -14.34 -2.93 -11.45
C LEU A 42 -15.49 -2.72 -10.44
N THR A 43 -16.65 -2.24 -10.89
CA THR A 43 -17.75 -1.81 -10.03
C THR A 43 -18.21 -2.92 -9.08
N ALA A 44 -18.30 -4.16 -9.60
CA ALA A 44 -18.75 -5.33 -8.85
C ALA A 44 -17.78 -5.78 -7.74
N LEU A 45 -16.54 -5.28 -7.74
CA LEU A 45 -15.51 -5.62 -6.76
C LEU A 45 -15.51 -4.66 -5.57
N VAL A 46 -16.28 -3.57 -5.64
CA VAL A 46 -16.30 -2.52 -4.62
C VAL A 46 -17.39 -2.83 -3.60
N SER A 47 -17.01 -2.88 -2.34
CA SER A 47 -17.90 -2.91 -1.18
C SER A 47 -17.69 -1.66 -0.32
N PRO A 48 -18.58 -1.39 0.66
CA PRO A 48 -18.43 -0.24 1.55
C PRO A 48 -17.07 -0.16 2.25
N ASP A 49 -16.45 -1.31 2.55
CA ASP A 49 -15.18 -1.40 3.27
C ASP A 49 -13.96 -1.43 2.33
N THR A 50 -14.16 -1.46 1.02
CA THR A 50 -13.06 -1.42 0.04
C THR A 50 -12.26 -0.14 0.21
N PHE A 51 -10.97 -0.30 0.53
CA PHE A 51 -9.98 0.76 0.57
C PHE A 51 -9.11 0.75 -0.69
N ALA A 52 -8.75 -0.44 -1.17
CA ALA A 52 -7.98 -0.64 -2.39
C ALA A 52 -8.50 -1.83 -3.20
N LEU A 53 -8.40 -1.75 -4.53
CA LEU A 53 -8.48 -2.88 -5.44
C LEU A 53 -7.07 -3.22 -5.92
N VAL A 54 -6.67 -4.47 -5.73
CA VAL A 54 -5.31 -4.94 -6.02
C VAL A 54 -5.36 -6.01 -7.11
N TYR A 55 -4.65 -5.78 -8.20
CA TYR A 55 -4.40 -6.78 -9.23
C TYR A 55 -3.09 -7.51 -8.92
N ASP A 56 -3.15 -8.81 -8.65
CA ASP A 56 -1.99 -9.63 -8.27
C ASP A 56 -1.18 -10.16 -9.47
N GLY A 57 -1.60 -9.83 -10.70
CA GLY A 57 -1.05 -10.39 -11.94
C GLY A 57 -1.97 -11.42 -12.61
N HIS A 58 -2.97 -11.91 -11.88
CA HIS A 58 -3.94 -12.90 -12.35
C HIS A 58 -5.38 -12.45 -12.16
N GLN A 59 -5.70 -11.87 -11.00
CA GLN A 59 -7.06 -11.46 -10.63
C GLN A 59 -7.07 -10.24 -9.73
N TRP A 60 -8.26 -9.65 -9.57
CA TRP A 60 -8.48 -8.51 -8.71
C TRP A 60 -8.98 -8.92 -7.32
N HIS A 61 -8.48 -8.23 -6.30
CA HIS A 61 -8.85 -8.41 -4.90
C HIS A 61 -9.27 -7.09 -4.28
N SER A 62 -10.41 -7.08 -3.59
CA SER A 62 -10.80 -5.95 -2.75
C SER A 62 -10.13 -6.08 -1.38
N GLN A 63 -9.43 -5.02 -0.98
CA GLN A 63 -8.72 -4.93 0.29
C GLN A 63 -9.38 -3.91 1.21
N THR A 64 -9.48 -4.25 2.49
CA THR A 64 -9.74 -3.28 3.56
C THR A 64 -8.50 -2.43 3.81
N TYR A 65 -8.61 -1.36 4.59
CA TYR A 65 -7.47 -0.51 4.94
C TYR A 65 -6.34 -1.31 5.61
N MET A 66 -6.67 -2.17 6.57
CA MET A 66 -5.69 -3.00 7.27
C MET A 66 -4.99 -4.01 6.35
N ALA A 67 -5.75 -4.66 5.46
CA ALA A 67 -5.18 -5.62 4.53
C ALA A 67 -4.29 -4.96 3.47
N TRP A 68 -4.65 -3.74 3.04
CA TRP A 68 -3.81 -2.90 2.19
C TRP A 68 -2.48 -2.52 2.86
N GLU A 69 -2.50 -1.99 4.09
CA GLU A 69 -1.25 -1.62 4.79
C GLU A 69 -0.35 -2.84 5.04
N ALA A 70 -0.94 -3.98 5.44
CA ALA A 70 -0.20 -5.22 5.62
C ALA A 70 0.48 -5.70 4.32
N LEU A 71 -0.21 -5.63 3.18
CA LEU A 71 0.37 -5.92 1.86
C LEU A 71 1.59 -5.01 1.60
N ARG A 72 1.43 -3.69 1.78
CA ARG A 72 2.50 -2.72 1.49
C ARG A 72 3.70 -2.88 2.41
N ILE A 73 3.49 -3.22 3.68
CA ILE A 73 4.56 -3.56 4.63
C ILE A 73 5.34 -4.79 4.16
N ASN A 74 4.64 -5.86 3.76
CA ASN A 74 5.28 -7.08 3.29
C ASN A 74 6.08 -6.86 1.99
N GLU A 75 5.55 -6.07 1.06
CA GLU A 75 6.28 -5.69 -0.17
C GLU A 75 7.53 -4.87 0.16
N ALA A 76 7.44 -3.90 1.08
CA ALA A 76 8.59 -3.13 1.53
C ALA A 76 9.66 -4.02 2.18
N LEU A 77 9.26 -4.98 3.05
CA LEU A 77 10.18 -5.95 3.65
C LEU A 77 10.85 -6.87 2.62
N SER A 78 10.17 -7.18 1.52
CA SER A 78 10.77 -7.96 0.44
C SER A 78 11.88 -7.18 -0.28
N VAL A 79 11.72 -5.87 -0.45
CA VAL A 79 12.72 -5.01 -1.11
C VAL A 79 13.92 -4.71 -0.21
N THR A 80 13.74 -4.66 1.11
CA THR A 80 14.88 -4.44 2.03
C THR A 80 15.85 -5.61 2.04
N ARG A 81 15.39 -6.83 1.74
CA ARG A 81 16.21 -8.05 1.72
C ARG A 81 16.98 -8.16 0.39
N GLY A 82 18.28 -7.84 0.43
CA GLY A 82 19.21 -8.11 -0.69
C GLY A 82 19.68 -6.89 -1.49
N HIS A 83 19.27 -5.68 -1.12
CA HIS A 83 19.68 -4.44 -1.80
C HIS A 83 20.60 -3.54 -0.96
N TYR A 84 20.80 -3.86 0.32
CA TYR A 84 21.50 -3.02 1.28
C TYR A 84 22.57 -3.80 2.05
N SER A 85 23.48 -3.09 2.72
CA SER A 85 24.42 -3.72 3.66
C SER A 85 23.65 -4.43 4.79
N PRO A 86 24.22 -5.45 5.45
CA PRO A 86 23.56 -6.14 6.56
C PRO A 86 23.04 -5.20 7.64
N GLU A 87 23.81 -4.18 8.01
CA GLU A 87 23.46 -3.19 9.03
C GLU A 87 22.30 -2.30 8.55
N THR A 88 22.39 -1.80 7.32
CA THR A 88 21.32 -0.98 6.72
C THR A 88 20.02 -1.79 6.57
N GLN A 89 20.14 -3.05 6.15
CA GLN A 89 19.00 -3.96 6.04
C GLN A 89 18.34 -4.22 7.38
N ALA A 90 19.11 -4.39 8.46
CA ALA A 90 18.58 -4.56 9.81
C ALA A 90 17.77 -3.33 10.26
N ILE A 91 18.30 -2.12 10.04
CA ILE A 91 17.61 -0.86 10.38
C ILE A 91 16.32 -0.73 9.58
N LEU A 92 16.37 -0.92 8.26
CA LEU A 92 15.18 -0.78 7.41
C LEU A 92 14.11 -1.85 7.72
N THR A 93 14.53 -3.07 8.06
CA THR A 93 13.60 -4.13 8.49
C THR A 93 12.89 -3.74 9.79
N GLN A 94 13.62 -3.21 10.77
CA GLN A 94 13.06 -2.75 12.03
C GLN A 94 12.11 -1.55 11.84
N PHE A 95 12.47 -0.62 10.96
CA PHE A 95 11.63 0.51 10.60
C PHE A 95 10.30 0.06 9.99
N VAL A 96 10.36 -0.83 8.98
CA VAL A 96 9.16 -1.32 8.31
C VAL A 96 8.28 -2.15 9.26
N ALA A 97 8.86 -2.94 10.17
CA ALA A 97 8.10 -3.62 11.23
C ALA A 97 7.43 -2.62 12.19
N SER A 98 8.09 -1.51 12.52
CA SER A 98 7.54 -0.48 13.40
C SER A 98 6.40 0.31 12.76
N MET A 99 6.33 0.35 11.43
CA MET A 99 5.19 0.93 10.71
C MET A 99 3.89 0.19 10.98
N ASP A 100 3.91 -1.14 11.15
CA ASP A 100 2.72 -1.93 11.52
C ASP A 100 2.14 -1.47 12.87
N ILE A 101 3.00 -1.31 13.87
CA ILE A 101 2.65 -0.80 15.21
C ILE A 101 2.05 0.61 15.12
N LYS A 102 2.61 1.45 14.25
CA LYS A 102 2.07 2.79 13.96
C LYS A 102 0.66 2.70 13.36
N TYR A 103 0.41 1.79 12.43
CA TYR A 103 -0.91 1.66 11.80
C TYR A 103 -1.97 1.07 12.72
N GLN A 104 -1.55 0.34 13.75
CA GLN A 104 -2.39 -0.07 14.87
C GLN A 104 -2.66 1.06 15.88
N GLY A 105 -2.11 2.26 15.64
CA GLY A 105 -2.31 3.44 16.49
C GLY A 105 -1.46 3.45 17.77
N GLN A 106 -0.45 2.59 17.86
CA GLN A 106 0.36 2.39 19.06
C GLN A 106 1.71 3.11 19.03
N LYS A 107 2.09 3.67 17.87
CA LYS A 107 3.33 4.42 17.68
C LYS A 107 3.10 5.67 16.85
N SER A 108 3.73 6.78 17.22
CA SER A 108 3.63 8.04 16.47
C SER A 108 4.69 8.13 15.35
N TRP A 109 4.47 9.00 14.36
CA TRP A 109 5.49 9.31 13.36
C TRP A 109 6.77 9.88 13.98
N VAL A 110 6.65 10.69 15.05
CA VAL A 110 7.80 11.28 15.74
C VAL A 110 8.67 10.19 16.37
N GLU A 111 8.04 9.25 17.07
CA GLU A 111 8.73 8.13 17.71
C GLU A 111 9.41 7.24 16.67
N LEU A 112 8.70 6.91 15.59
CA LEU A 112 9.21 6.08 14.51
C LEU A 112 10.42 6.71 13.78
N LEU A 113 10.40 8.02 13.55
CA LEU A 113 11.52 8.75 12.93
C LEU A 113 12.70 8.93 13.90
N ASN A 114 12.44 9.15 15.19
CA ASN A 114 13.49 9.24 16.21
C ASN A 114 14.24 7.90 16.35
N GLU A 115 13.53 6.78 16.37
CA GLU A 115 14.13 5.44 16.39
C GLU A 115 14.99 5.20 15.14
N LEU A 116 14.48 5.55 13.96
CA LEU A 116 15.22 5.43 12.70
C LEU A 116 16.50 6.27 12.72
N GLY A 117 16.40 7.55 13.08
CA GLY A 117 17.54 8.47 13.13
C GLY A 117 18.61 7.98 14.10
N THR A 118 18.20 7.58 15.31
CA THR A 118 19.11 7.01 16.33
C THR A 118 19.84 5.77 15.80
N ALA A 119 19.13 4.89 15.09
CA ALA A 119 19.72 3.68 14.53
C ALA A 119 20.73 3.98 13.40
N ILE A 120 20.45 4.99 12.57
CA ILE A 120 21.37 5.44 11.51
C ILE A 120 22.61 6.09 12.11
N ASP A 121 22.45 6.96 13.10
CA ASP A 121 23.57 7.66 13.74
C ASP A 121 24.55 6.67 14.41
N ALA A 122 24.05 5.54 14.91
CA ALA A 122 24.86 4.47 15.49
C ALA A 122 25.72 3.69 14.48
N LEU A 123 25.54 3.91 13.17
CA LEU A 123 26.39 3.33 12.12
C LEU A 123 27.66 4.14 11.85
N ASN A 124 27.71 5.39 12.31
CA ASN A 124 28.82 6.32 12.10
C ASN A 124 29.78 6.35 13.29
#